data_AF-A0AAE0HU01-F1
#
_entry.id   AF-A0AAE0HU01-F1
#
_cell.length_a   1.000
_cell.length_b   1.000
_cell.length_c   1.000
_cell.angle_alpha   90.00
_cell.angle_beta   90.00
_cell.angle_gamma   90.00
#
_symmetry.space_group_name_H-M   'P 1'
#
loop_
_entity.id
_entity.type
_entity.pdbx_description
1 polymer ?
#
loop_
_entity_poly.entity_id
_entity_poly.type
_entity_poly.pdbx_seq_one_letter_code
_entity_poly.pdbx_strand_id
1 'polypeptide(L)'
;MKLSLLALVTVASATAIGERDIVFEARNFTASCVPHSVMCFYSLNAFQPGTMDTLGYNCTASDVGPNRGVLPEIKGGTCLPSSRTFDVVHTEGGMNVTISVQVSRLSYTRGRHFIPNDQIQIIPGVTPTGDYTAYVGPKDFSLERIWD
;
A
#
# COMPACT_ATOMS: atom_id res chain seq x y z
N MET A 1 25.87 39.28 41.60
CA MET A 1 24.92 38.54 40.73
C MET A 1 25.61 37.26 40.26
N LYS A 2 25.12 36.08 40.64
CA LYS A 2 25.66 34.77 40.24
C LYS A 2 24.89 34.29 39.00
N LEU A 3 25.56 34.09 37.87
CA LEU A 3 24.99 33.42 36.71
C LEU A 3 25.26 31.92 36.81
N SER A 4 24.19 31.13 36.92
CA SER A 4 24.25 29.66 36.85
C SER A 4 24.07 29.21 35.40
N LEU A 5 25.07 28.52 34.86
CA LEU A 5 24.98 27.79 33.59
C LEU A 5 24.17 26.49 33.80
N LEU A 6 23.10 26.30 33.03
CA LEU A 6 22.47 24.98 32.83
C LEU A 6 22.92 24.43 31.47
N ALA A 7 23.75 23.39 31.50
CA ALA A 7 24.10 22.61 30.33
C ALA A 7 23.03 21.53 30.12
N LEU A 8 22.29 21.62 29.00
CA LEU A 8 21.36 20.59 28.55
C LEU A 8 22.15 19.48 27.84
N VAL A 9 22.14 18.28 28.40
CA VAL A 9 22.68 17.08 27.75
C VAL A 9 21.60 16.52 26.85
N THR A 10 21.72 16.72 25.54
CA THR A 10 20.84 16.10 24.54
C THR A 10 21.25 14.66 24.34
N VAL A 11 20.44 13.72 24.84
CA VAL A 11 20.58 12.29 24.55
C VAL A 11 19.98 12.05 23.16
N ALA A 12 20.83 11.97 22.13
CA ALA A 12 20.40 11.56 20.81
C ALA A 12 20.17 10.05 20.83
N SER A 13 18.90 9.63 20.92
CA SER A 13 18.52 8.24 20.73
C SER A 13 18.77 7.86 19.26
N ALA A 14 19.89 7.18 19.00
CA ALA A 14 20.12 6.52 17.72
C ALA A 14 19.18 5.31 17.63
N THR A 15 18.05 5.49 16.95
CA THR A 15 17.23 4.36 16.48
C THR A 15 18.07 3.58 15.47
N ALA A 16 18.51 2.38 15.84
CA ALA A 16 19.10 1.45 14.88
C ALA A 16 18.05 1.14 13.81
N ILE A 17 18.24 1.68 12.60
CA ILE A 17 17.45 1.30 11.44
C ILE A 17 17.97 -0.10 11.08
N GLY A 18 17.26 -1.14 11.53
CA GLY A 18 17.50 -2.50 11.05
C GLY A 18 17.33 -2.56 9.53
N GLU A 19 18.01 -3.50 8.87
CA GLU A 19 17.76 -3.78 7.46
C GLU A 19 16.27 -4.08 7.27
N ARG A 20 15.65 -3.38 6.32
CA ARG A 20 14.25 -3.63 5.95
C ARG A 20 14.18 -4.99 5.26
N ASP A 21 13.48 -5.94 5.86
CA ASP A 21 13.23 -7.27 5.28
C ASP A 21 12.17 -7.15 4.17
N ILE A 22 12.63 -6.86 2.95
CA ILE A 22 11.76 -6.73 1.78
C ILE A 22 11.42 -8.11 1.23
N VAL A 23 10.12 -8.42 1.21
CA VAL A 23 9.61 -9.73 0.77
C VAL A 23 8.79 -9.67 -0.50
N PHE A 24 8.27 -8.50 -0.85
CA PHE A 24 7.63 -8.26 -2.14
C PHE A 24 7.96 -6.87 -2.67
N GLU A 25 7.80 -6.70 -3.97
CA GLU A 25 7.72 -5.42 -4.65
C GLU A 25 6.38 -5.36 -5.36
N ALA A 26 5.68 -4.23 -5.24
CA ALA A 26 4.59 -3.90 -6.13
C ALA A 26 5.15 -3.07 -7.28
N ARG A 27 4.76 -3.41 -8.49
CA ARG A 27 5.08 -2.66 -9.72
C ARG A 27 3.81 -2.21 -10.40
N ASN A 28 3.84 -1.04 -11.05
CA ASN A 28 2.71 -0.48 -11.78
C ASN A 28 1.43 -0.40 -10.94
N PHE A 29 1.54 -0.11 -9.64
CA PHE A 29 0.40 0.05 -8.76
C PHE A 29 -0.50 1.18 -9.26
N THR A 30 -1.79 0.88 -9.34
CA THR A 30 -2.84 1.84 -9.66
C THR A 30 -4.05 1.56 -8.78
N ALA A 31 -4.70 2.63 -8.35
CA ALA A 31 -5.99 2.57 -7.69
C ALA A 31 -6.81 3.78 -8.13
N SER A 32 -8.01 3.57 -8.67
CA SER A 32 -8.89 4.67 -9.08
C SER A 32 -10.35 4.25 -9.06
N CYS A 33 -11.21 5.16 -8.62
CA CYS A 33 -12.63 5.06 -8.89
C CYS A 33 -12.95 5.48 -10.32
N VAL A 34 -13.98 4.86 -10.90
CA VAL A 34 -14.44 5.22 -12.24
C VAL A 34 -15.28 6.49 -12.14
N PRO A 35 -14.98 7.52 -12.93
CA PRO A 35 -15.78 8.73 -12.97
C PRO A 35 -17.27 8.43 -13.18
N HIS A 36 -18.14 9.07 -12.41
CA HIS A 36 -19.60 8.87 -12.42
C HIS A 36 -20.11 7.48 -12.00
N SER A 37 -19.22 6.62 -11.52
CA SER A 37 -19.52 5.28 -11.03
C SER A 37 -19.03 5.15 -9.59
N VAL A 38 -19.72 4.33 -8.82
CA VAL A 38 -19.27 3.95 -7.49
C VAL A 38 -18.22 2.84 -7.54
N MET A 39 -17.94 2.26 -8.71
CA MET A 39 -16.96 1.18 -8.86
C MET A 39 -15.53 1.74 -8.86
N CYS A 40 -14.64 1.07 -8.12
CA CYS A 40 -13.23 1.40 -8.08
C CYS A 40 -12.38 0.17 -8.36
N PHE A 41 -11.20 0.40 -8.94
CA PHE A 41 -10.31 -0.65 -9.42
C PHE A 41 -8.93 -0.48 -8.80
N TYR A 42 -8.33 -1.61 -8.46
CA TYR A 42 -6.95 -1.75 -8.04
C TYR A 42 -6.23 -2.69 -8.99
N SER A 43 -4.99 -2.33 -9.34
CA SER A 43 -4.10 -3.19 -10.12
C SER A 43 -2.66 -3.00 -9.67
N LEU A 44 -1.91 -4.08 -9.54
CA LEU A 44 -0.48 -4.08 -9.32
C LEU A 44 0.14 -5.35 -9.89
N ASN A 45 1.44 -5.35 -10.16
CA ASN A 45 2.20 -6.55 -10.42
C ASN A 45 3.03 -6.89 -9.16
N ALA A 46 2.72 -8.03 -8.54
CA ALA A 46 3.37 -8.50 -7.33
C ALA A 46 4.59 -9.35 -7.68
N PHE A 47 5.76 -8.87 -7.29
CA PHE A 47 7.05 -9.51 -7.55
C PHE A 47 7.69 -9.94 -6.22
N GLN A 48 8.30 -11.13 -6.16
CA GLN A 48 9.00 -11.61 -4.97
C GLN A 48 10.51 -11.69 -5.21
N PRO A 49 11.30 -10.72 -4.72
CA PRO A 49 12.74 -10.69 -4.94
C PRO A 49 13.45 -11.92 -4.36
N GLY A 50 14.59 -12.29 -4.96
CA GLY A 50 15.41 -13.41 -4.48
C GLY A 50 14.80 -14.79 -4.72
N THR A 51 13.75 -14.90 -5.56
CA THR A 51 13.13 -16.17 -5.95
C THR A 51 13.19 -16.38 -7.47
N MET A 52 12.60 -17.46 -7.96
CA MET A 52 12.46 -17.72 -9.41
C MET A 52 11.36 -16.87 -10.07
N ASP A 53 10.74 -15.96 -9.32
CA ASP A 53 9.80 -14.96 -9.84
C ASP A 53 10.58 -13.88 -10.62
N THR A 54 10.46 -13.88 -11.94
CA THR A 54 11.19 -12.94 -12.82
C THR A 54 10.31 -11.83 -13.38
N LEU A 55 9.01 -12.08 -13.51
CA LEU A 55 8.05 -11.17 -14.15
C LEU A 55 6.98 -10.63 -13.18
N GLY A 56 6.87 -11.20 -11.97
CA GLY A 56 5.78 -10.94 -11.07
C GLY A 56 4.44 -11.46 -11.58
N TYR A 57 3.39 -11.20 -10.81
CA TYR A 57 2.04 -11.66 -11.08
C TYR A 57 1.07 -10.49 -11.02
N ASN A 58 0.22 -10.38 -12.03
CA ASN A 58 -0.76 -9.30 -12.10
C ASN A 58 -1.88 -9.56 -11.10
N CYS A 59 -2.03 -8.64 -10.18
CA CYS A 59 -3.02 -8.61 -9.14
C CYS A 59 -4.08 -7.58 -9.45
N THR A 60 -5.35 -7.97 -9.41
CA THR A 60 -6.47 -7.05 -9.65
C THR A 60 -7.59 -7.27 -8.65
N ALA A 61 -8.26 -6.19 -8.29
CA ALA A 61 -9.51 -6.24 -7.54
C ALA A 61 -10.38 -5.04 -7.91
N SER A 62 -11.67 -5.16 -7.69
CA SER A 62 -12.62 -4.06 -7.81
C SER A 62 -13.69 -4.19 -6.75
N ASP A 63 -14.11 -3.06 -6.20
CA ASP A 63 -15.25 -3.01 -5.29
C ASP A 63 -15.94 -1.65 -5.39
N VAL A 64 -17.10 -1.54 -4.75
CA VAL A 64 -17.89 -0.31 -4.66
C VAL A 64 -17.27 0.60 -3.60
N GLY A 65 -16.76 1.75 -4.05
CA GLY A 65 -16.27 2.82 -3.21
C GLY A 65 -17.38 3.43 -2.33
N PRO A 66 -17.15 3.63 -1.03
CA PRO A 66 -18.09 4.34 -0.19
C PRO A 66 -18.18 5.82 -0.60
N ASN A 67 -19.37 6.42 -0.44
CA ASN A 67 -19.70 7.84 -0.53
C ASN A 67 -18.72 8.72 -1.38
N ARG A 68 -19.12 9.07 -2.61
CA ARG A 68 -18.37 9.91 -3.56
C ARG A 68 -17.12 9.26 -4.17
N GLY A 69 -17.12 7.93 -4.30
CA GLY A 69 -16.02 7.24 -4.98
C GLY A 69 -14.70 7.41 -4.23
N VAL A 70 -14.72 7.24 -2.90
CA VAL A 70 -13.52 6.96 -2.11
C VAL A 70 -13.05 5.56 -2.47
N LEU A 71 -11.74 5.37 -2.58
CA LEU A 71 -11.15 4.06 -2.80
C LEU A 71 -11.62 3.08 -1.71
N PRO A 72 -12.22 1.92 -2.05
CA PRO A 72 -12.73 0.99 -1.04
C PRO A 72 -11.62 0.12 -0.47
N GLU A 73 -11.83 -0.44 0.72
CA GLU A 73 -11.02 -1.56 1.18
C GLU A 73 -11.16 -2.76 0.24
N ILE A 74 -10.09 -3.53 0.11
CA ILE A 74 -10.08 -4.78 -0.64
C ILE A 74 -9.67 -5.90 0.30
N LYS A 75 -10.45 -6.98 0.32
CA LYS A 75 -10.12 -8.22 1.02
C LYS A 75 -10.06 -9.36 0.03
N GLY A 76 -8.88 -9.92 -0.20
CA GLY A 76 -8.67 -11.05 -1.08
C GLY A 76 -8.62 -10.70 -2.57
N GLY A 77 -8.04 -9.56 -2.94
CA GLY A 77 -7.69 -9.30 -4.33
C GLY A 77 -6.78 -10.39 -4.88
N THR A 78 -6.96 -10.78 -6.14
CA THR A 78 -6.34 -12.02 -6.68
C THR A 78 -5.20 -11.71 -7.63
N CYS A 79 -4.14 -12.52 -7.57
CA CYS A 79 -2.94 -12.39 -8.41
C CYS A 79 -2.78 -13.60 -9.34
N LEU A 80 -3.52 -13.65 -10.45
CA LEU A 80 -3.53 -14.83 -11.31
C LEU A 80 -2.25 -14.93 -12.17
N PRO A 81 -1.77 -16.16 -12.47
CA PRO A 81 -2.25 -17.48 -12.01
C PRO A 81 -1.64 -17.95 -10.67
N SER A 82 -1.06 -17.06 -9.86
CA SER A 82 -0.46 -17.39 -8.57
C SER A 82 -1.50 -17.62 -7.46
N SER A 83 -1.08 -18.25 -6.37
CA SER A 83 -1.83 -18.30 -5.09
C SER A 83 -1.71 -17.00 -4.28
N ARG A 84 -1.03 -15.99 -4.82
CA ARG A 84 -0.89 -14.68 -4.17
C ARG A 84 -2.24 -13.96 -4.09
N THR A 85 -2.43 -13.28 -2.97
CA THR A 85 -3.53 -12.34 -2.77
C THR A 85 -2.99 -10.99 -2.35
N PHE A 86 -3.81 -9.95 -2.48
CA PHE A 86 -3.54 -8.66 -1.87
C PHE A 86 -4.76 -8.09 -1.18
N ASP A 87 -4.51 -7.34 -0.12
CA ASP A 87 -5.49 -6.62 0.66
C ASP A 87 -5.17 -5.13 0.66
N VAL A 88 -6.21 -4.30 0.73
CA VAL A 88 -6.12 -2.86 0.95
C VAL A 88 -6.98 -2.53 2.17
N VAL A 89 -6.37 -1.97 3.21
CA VAL A 89 -7.06 -1.65 4.47
C VAL A 89 -6.83 -0.19 4.81
N HIS A 90 -7.89 0.54 5.13
CA HIS A 90 -7.78 1.94 5.52
C HIS A 90 -7.28 2.08 6.96
N THR A 91 -6.56 3.17 7.19
CA THR A 91 -6.01 3.55 8.49
C THR A 91 -6.18 5.06 8.67
N GLU A 92 -5.92 5.58 9.87
CA GLU A 92 -6.08 7.02 10.16
C GLU A 92 -5.25 7.93 9.22
N GLY A 93 -4.06 7.49 8.80
CA GLY A 93 -3.14 8.30 7.99
C GLY A 93 -3.11 8.00 6.49
N GLY A 94 -3.90 7.02 6.02
CA GLY A 94 -3.72 6.46 4.67
C GLY A 94 -4.29 5.05 4.54
N MET A 95 -3.68 4.23 3.70
CA MET A 95 -4.05 2.83 3.53
C MET A 95 -2.84 1.91 3.49
N ASN A 96 -3.01 0.69 4.01
CA ASN A 96 -2.02 -0.37 3.91
C ASN A 96 -2.34 -1.26 2.72
N VAL A 97 -1.36 -1.48 1.85
CA VAL A 97 -1.38 -2.53 0.81
C VAL A 97 -0.59 -3.71 1.35
N THR A 98 -1.23 -4.87 1.46
CA THR A 98 -0.59 -6.10 1.93
C THR A 98 -0.63 -7.15 0.84
N ILE A 99 0.51 -7.75 0.49
CA ILE A 99 0.58 -8.92 -0.40
C ILE A 99 0.85 -10.15 0.45
N SER A 100 0.14 -11.24 0.16
CA SER A 100 0.26 -12.52 0.85
C SER A 100 0.48 -13.64 -0.15
N VAL A 101 1.40 -14.56 0.14
CA VAL A 101 1.54 -15.85 -0.57
C VAL A 101 1.52 -16.98 0.44
N GLN A 102 0.76 -18.02 0.15
CA GLN A 102 0.80 -19.25 0.93
C GLN A 102 2.09 -20.01 0.63
N VAL A 103 2.89 -20.30 1.67
CA VAL A 103 4.15 -21.07 1.56
C VAL A 103 3.91 -22.54 1.89
N SER A 104 3.07 -22.81 2.88
CA SER A 104 2.60 -24.14 3.23
C SER A 104 1.13 -24.09 3.64
N ARG A 105 0.50 -25.23 3.93
CA ARG A 105 -0.91 -25.27 4.38
C ARG A 105 -1.21 -24.31 5.54
N LEU A 106 -0.24 -24.06 6.41
CA LEU A 106 -0.42 -23.28 7.64
C LEU A 106 0.49 -22.04 7.72
N SER A 107 1.23 -21.72 6.66
CA SER A 107 2.15 -20.57 6.68
C SER A 107 2.04 -19.70 5.45
N TYR A 108 2.22 -18.39 5.68
CA TYR A 108 2.16 -17.35 4.67
C TYR A 108 3.40 -16.49 4.76
N THR A 109 3.91 -16.03 3.63
CA THR A 109 4.78 -14.87 3.58
C THR A 109 3.90 -13.66 3.26
N ARG A 110 4.00 -12.62 4.09
CA ARG A 110 3.25 -11.38 3.91
C ARG A 110 4.18 -10.19 3.92
N GLY A 111 3.94 -9.25 3.02
CA GLY A 111 4.60 -7.95 3.00
C GLY A 111 3.58 -6.83 2.99
N ARG A 112 3.91 -5.70 3.63
CA ARG A 112 3.05 -4.51 3.70
C ARG A 112 3.78 -3.26 3.25
N HIS A 113 3.04 -2.37 2.58
CA HIS A 113 3.44 -1.00 2.32
C HIS A 113 2.34 -0.05 2.77
N PHE A 114 2.73 1.06 3.39
CA PHE A 114 1.81 2.11 3.81
C PHE A 114 1.79 3.23 2.76
N ILE A 115 0.60 3.52 2.23
CA ILE A 115 0.33 4.63 1.33
C ILE A 115 -0.28 5.77 2.16
N PRO A 116 0.41 6.91 2.30
CA PRO A 116 -0.11 8.08 3.01
C PRO A 116 -1.24 8.78 2.24
N ASN A 117 -2.12 9.47 2.97
CA ASN A 117 -3.28 10.19 2.42
C ASN A 117 -2.93 11.24 1.36
N ASP A 118 -1.74 11.86 1.40
CA ASP A 118 -1.31 12.85 0.40
C ASP A 118 -1.11 12.25 -1.01
N GLN A 119 -0.97 10.92 -1.09
CA GLN A 119 -0.93 10.16 -2.34
C GLN A 119 -2.31 9.69 -2.82
N ILE A 120 -3.38 10.02 -2.10
CA ILE A 120 -4.77 9.69 -2.46
C ILE A 120 -5.51 11.01 -2.67
N GLN A 121 -5.90 11.28 -3.91
CA GLN A 121 -6.46 12.58 -4.27
C GLN A 121 -7.82 12.46 -4.91
N ILE A 122 -8.68 13.44 -4.62
CA ILE A 122 -9.90 13.67 -5.38
C ILE A 122 -9.49 14.41 -6.65
N ILE A 123 -9.68 13.74 -7.79
CA ILE A 123 -9.41 14.29 -9.10
C ILE A 123 -10.69 14.95 -9.62
N PRO A 124 -10.64 16.25 -9.97
CA PRO A 124 -11.78 16.93 -10.56
C PRO A 124 -12.18 16.27 -11.89
N GLY A 125 -13.45 15.89 -12.00
CA GLY A 125 -14.00 15.41 -13.26
C GLY A 125 -14.42 16.55 -14.17
N VAL A 126 -14.61 16.25 -15.46
CA VAL A 126 -15.38 17.15 -16.33
C VAL A 126 -16.87 16.94 -16.07
N THR A 127 -17.67 17.99 -16.06
CA THR A 127 -19.13 17.84 -16.05
C THR A 127 -19.60 17.15 -17.35
N PRO A 128 -20.47 16.13 -17.31
CA PRO A 128 -21.27 15.67 -16.16
C PRO A 128 -20.58 14.63 -15.26
N THR A 129 -19.41 14.12 -15.63
CA THR A 129 -18.73 12.94 -15.07
C THR A 129 -18.37 13.01 -13.57
N GLY A 130 -18.21 14.22 -13.01
CA GLY A 130 -18.00 14.42 -11.57
C GLY A 130 -16.65 13.93 -11.03
N ASP A 131 -16.33 14.34 -9.81
CA ASP A 131 -15.04 14.06 -9.18
C ASP A 131 -14.91 12.58 -8.78
N TYR A 132 -13.67 12.08 -8.70
CA TYR A 132 -13.37 10.70 -8.32
C TYR A 132 -12.07 10.61 -7.54
N THR A 133 -11.92 9.61 -6.67
CA THR A 133 -10.67 9.40 -5.91
C THR A 133 -9.71 8.50 -6.68
N ALA A 134 -8.43 8.87 -6.69
CA ALA A 134 -7.36 8.09 -7.30
C ALA A 134 -6.07 8.14 -6.47
N TYR A 135 -5.28 7.08 -6.59
CA TYR A 135 -3.89 7.05 -6.15
C TYR A 135 -3.01 7.78 -7.17
N VAL A 136 -2.16 8.68 -6.69
CA VAL A 136 -1.26 9.51 -7.51
C VAL A 136 0.21 9.41 -7.09
N GLY A 137 0.53 8.50 -6.16
CA GLY A 137 1.90 8.31 -5.68
C GLY A 137 2.79 7.44 -6.60
N PRO A 138 3.98 7.04 -6.11
CA PRO A 138 4.88 6.14 -6.83
C PRO A 138 4.22 4.80 -7.19
N LYS A 139 4.29 4.42 -8.46
CA LYS A 139 3.70 3.16 -8.91
C LYS A 139 4.48 1.91 -8.46
N ASP A 140 5.74 2.09 -8.09
CA ASP A 140 6.63 1.01 -7.71
C ASP A 140 7.10 1.22 -6.27
N PHE A 141 6.92 0.21 -5.43
CA PHE A 141 7.33 0.27 -4.03
C PHE A 141 7.60 -1.10 -3.43
N SER A 142 8.48 -1.13 -2.42
CA SER A 142 8.81 -2.32 -1.65
C SER A 142 7.80 -2.56 -0.53
N LEU A 143 7.52 -3.82 -0.25
CA LEU A 143 6.68 -4.27 0.85
C LEU A 143 7.55 -5.01 1.88
N GLU A 144 7.53 -4.50 3.11
CA GLU A 144 8.30 -5.03 4.23
C GLU A 144 7.57 -6.19 4.88
N ARG A 145 8.31 -7.20 5.32
CA ARG A 145 7.74 -8.38 5.97
C ARG A 145 6.94 -7.98 7.20
N ILE A 146 5.76 -8.58 7.32
CA ILE A 146 4.96 -8.54 8.54
C ILE A 146 4.83 -9.95 9.13
N TRP A 147 4.83 -10.01 10.46
CA TRP A 147 4.63 -11.21 11.24
C TRP A 147 3.34 -11.00 12.02
N ASP A 148 2.21 -11.44 11.44
CA ASP A 148 0.92 -11.44 12.14
C ASP A 148 0.73 -12.74 12.92
#